data_AF-A0A6J4QLJ4-F1
#
_entry.id   AF-A0A6J4QLJ4-F1
#
_cell.length_a   1.000
_cell.length_b   1.000
_cell.length_c   1.000
_cell.angle_alpha   90.00
_cell.angle_beta   90.00
_cell.angle_gamma   90.00
#
_symmetry.space_group_name_H-M   'P 1'
#
loop_
_entity.id
_entity.type
_entity.pdbx_description
1 polymer ?
#
loop_
_entity_poly.entity_id
_entity_poly.type
_entity_poly.pdbx_seq_one_letter_code
_entity_poly.pdbx_strand_id
1 'polypeptide(L)'
;MELAKAGIRYRCEPGGAVFVLFANDTAEVDGLAQGSELLLRDAGGVTPRHSVYSNPRLRAEFGLGASGDEALLHPLQPAAPPVPCRRG
;
A
#
# COMPACT_ATOMS: atom_id res chain seq x y z
N MET A 1 20.17 3.47 -14.86
CA MET A 1 20.47 3.32 -13.42
C MET A 1 19.14 3.24 -12.71
N GLU A 2 18.65 2.03 -12.48
CA GLU A 2 17.45 1.78 -11.67
C GLU A 2 17.85 2.02 -10.22
N LEU A 3 17.48 3.19 -9.69
CA LEU A 3 17.57 3.43 -8.25
C LEU A 3 16.70 2.37 -7.61
N ALA A 4 17.32 1.45 -6.85
CA ALA A 4 16.61 0.64 -5.88
C ALA A 4 15.88 1.61 -4.95
N LYS A 5 14.61 1.88 -5.27
CA LYS A 5 13.80 2.84 -4.56
C LYS A 5 13.72 2.36 -3.11
N ALA A 6 14.23 3.16 -2.17
CA ALA A 6 14.29 2.82 -0.76
C ALA A 6 12.89 2.83 -0.11
N GLY A 7 12.00 1.97 -0.60
CA GLY A 7 10.64 1.77 -0.11
C GLY A 7 10.54 0.61 0.86
N ILE A 8 9.47 0.61 1.65
CA ILE A 8 9.12 -0.49 2.54
C ILE A 8 8.56 -1.63 1.71
N ARG A 9 9.13 -2.84 1.85
CA ARG A 9 8.62 -4.04 1.19
C ARG A 9 7.45 -4.63 1.97
N TYR A 10 6.37 -4.92 1.26
CA TYR A 10 5.23 -5.67 1.76
C TYR A 10 5.05 -6.94 0.94
N ARG A 11 4.95 -8.10 1.60
CA ARG A 11 4.58 -9.38 0.98
C ARG A 11 3.06 -9.52 1.02
N CYS A 12 2.45 -9.88 -0.10
CA CYS A 12 0.99 -9.91 -0.27
C CYS A 12 0.50 -11.33 -0.62
N GLU A 13 -0.69 -11.68 -0.16
CA GLU A 13 -1.33 -12.99 -0.43
C GLU A 13 -2.19 -12.94 -1.71
N PRO A 14 -2.31 -14.04 -2.50
CA PRO A 14 -1.73 -15.38 -2.32
C PRO A 14 -0.29 -15.50 -2.84
N GLY A 15 0.38 -14.38 -3.09
CA GLY A 15 1.74 -14.31 -3.59
C GLY A 15 1.99 -12.98 -4.27
N GLY A 16 3.18 -12.41 -4.04
CA GLY A 16 3.57 -11.11 -4.58
C GLY A 16 4.27 -10.25 -3.54
N ALA A 17 4.91 -9.19 -4.01
CA ALA A 17 5.44 -8.17 -3.13
C ALA A 17 5.30 -6.80 -3.78
N VAL A 18 4.94 -5.81 -2.97
CA VAL A 18 4.95 -4.41 -3.37
C VAL A 18 6.00 -3.65 -2.59
N PHE A 19 6.51 -2.58 -3.17
CA PHE A 19 7.39 -1.63 -2.50
C PHE A 19 6.64 -0.32 -2.35
N VAL A 20 6.65 0.23 -1.13
CA VAL A 20 5.89 1.45 -0.82
C VAL A 20 6.84 2.54 -0.37
N LEU A 21 6.84 3.65 -1.09
CA LEU A 21 7.57 4.86 -0.72
C LEU A 21 6.59 5.91 -0.20
N PHE A 22 6.73 6.28 1.07
CA PHE A 22 5.94 7.34 1.68
C PHE A 22 6.67 8.68 1.58
N ALA A 23 6.04 9.70 0.99
CA ALA A 23 6.61 11.05 0.87
C ALA A 23 5.50 12.10 0.79
N ASN A 24 5.59 13.18 1.58
CA ASN A 24 4.71 14.36 1.49
C ASN A 24 3.21 14.00 1.37
N ASP A 25 2.68 13.20 2.30
CA ASP A 25 1.29 12.73 2.29
C ASP A 25 0.88 11.93 1.03
N THR A 26 1.87 11.34 0.35
CA THR A 26 1.65 10.39 -0.73
C THR A 26 2.30 9.05 -0.41
N ALA A 27 1.75 8.00 -1.01
CA ALA A 27 2.33 6.67 -1.01
C ALA A 27 2.45 6.21 -2.45
N GLU A 28 3.68 6.01 -2.93
CA GLU A 28 3.93 5.38 -4.22
C GLU A 28 4.08 3.88 -4.03
N VAL A 29 3.24 3.11 -4.72
CA VAL A 29 3.18 1.65 -4.63
C VAL A 29 3.68 1.05 -5.94
N ASP A 30 4.83 0.40 -5.88
CA ASP A 30 5.48 -0.31 -6.99
C ASP A 30 5.26 -1.83 -6.86
N GLY A 31 5.33 -2.57 -7.97
CA GLY A 31 5.20 -4.05 -7.98
C GLY A 31 3.77 -4.58 -8.15
N LEU A 32 2.81 -3.71 -8.45
CA LEU A 32 1.45 -4.11 -8.84
C LEU A 32 1.42 -4.58 -10.30
N ALA A 33 0.45 -5.44 -10.64
CA ALA A 33 0.32 -5.99 -11.99
C ALA A 33 0.06 -4.92 -13.07
N GLN A 34 -0.61 -3.82 -12.70
CA GLN A 34 -0.92 -2.69 -13.58
C GLN A 34 0.17 -1.61 -13.63
N GLY A 35 1.32 -1.84 -12.98
CA GLY A 35 2.39 -0.85 -12.81
C GLY A 35 2.23 0.00 -11.54
N SER A 36 3.07 1.02 -11.41
CA SER A 36 3.15 1.84 -10.19
C SER A 36 1.92 2.74 -10.01
N GLU A 37 1.49 2.90 -8.76
CA GLU A 37 0.38 3.77 -8.37
C GLU A 37 0.85 4.83 -7.39
N LEU A 38 0.54 6.09 -7.67
CA LEU A 38 0.67 7.17 -6.69
C LEU A 38 -0.67 7.33 -5.96
N LEU A 39 -0.64 7.22 -4.63
CA LEU A 39 -1.79 7.36 -3.75
C LEU A 39 -1.65 8.63 -2.92
N LEU A 40 -2.77 9.33 -2.70
CA LEU A 40 -2.84 10.50 -1.83
C LEU A 40 -3.37 10.10 -0.46
N ARG A 41 -2.90 10.76 0.60
CA ARG A 41 -3.40 10.52 1.96
C ARG A 41 -4.88 10.79 2.02
N ASP A 42 -5.63 9.77 2.42
CA ASP A 42 -7.06 9.82 2.65
C ASP A 42 -7.31 10.02 4.14
N ALA A 43 -8.42 10.64 4.52
CA ALA A 43 -8.79 10.88 5.93
C ALA A 43 -9.23 9.58 6.66
N GLY A 44 -8.85 8.42 6.13
CA GLY A 44 -9.06 7.11 6.73
C GLY A 44 -7.94 6.78 7.72
N GLY A 45 -8.31 6.25 8.88
CA GLY A 45 -7.38 5.83 9.92
C GLY A 45 -8.03 5.92 11.29
N VAL A 46 -8.36 4.77 11.89
CA VAL A 46 -8.99 4.73 13.23
C VAL A 46 -7.97 4.82 14.37
N THR A 47 -6.67 4.69 14.08
CA THR A 47 -5.60 4.80 15.07
C THR A 47 -4.46 5.69 14.54
N PRO A 48 -3.59 6.23 15.42
CA PRO A 48 -2.44 7.03 15.00
C PRO A 48 -1.44 6.29 14.10
N ARG A 49 -1.44 4.95 14.15
CA ARG A 49 -0.59 4.09 13.32
C ARG A 49 -1.27 3.69 12.01
N HIS A 50 -2.60 3.73 11.98
CA HIS A 50 -3.39 3.41 10.80
C HIS A 50 -3.42 4.62 9.87
N SER A 51 -2.85 4.48 8.68
CA SER A 51 -2.91 5.48 7.61
C SER A 51 -3.56 4.88 6.37
N VAL A 52 -4.43 5.65 5.74
CA VAL A 52 -5.09 5.27 4.49
C VAL A 52 -4.62 6.19 3.38
N TYR A 53 -4.33 5.61 2.23
CA TYR A 53 -3.99 6.33 1.00
C TYR A 53 -4.87 5.80 -0.12
N SER A 54 -5.31 6.66 -1.04
CA SER A 54 -6.17 6.24 -2.13
C SER A 54 -5.95 7.06 -3.41
N ASN A 55 -6.34 6.44 -4.52
CA ASN A 55 -6.57 7.07 -5.82
C ASN A 55 -7.79 6.36 -6.47
N PRO A 56 -8.20 6.72 -7.70
CA PRO A 56 -9.36 6.09 -8.34
C PRO A 56 -9.24 4.57 -8.60
N ARG A 57 -8.03 4.01 -8.60
CA ARG A 57 -7.74 2.60 -8.93
C ARG A 57 -7.40 1.74 -7.73
N LEU A 58 -6.86 2.33 -6.66
CA LEU A 58 -6.33 1.61 -5.51
C LEU A 58 -6.55 2.41 -4.23
N ARG A 59 -6.99 1.74 -3.17
CA ARG A 59 -6.90 2.22 -1.79
C ARG A 59 -5.98 1.29 -1.01
N ALA A 60 -5.13 1.85 -0.16
CA ALA A 60 -4.19 1.10 0.65
C ALA A 60 -4.28 1.55 2.11
N GLU A 61 -4.45 0.59 3.00
CA GLU A 61 -4.44 0.79 4.45
C GLU A 61 -3.14 0.23 5.01
N PHE A 62 -2.41 1.02 5.79
CA PHE A 62 -1.12 0.63 6.37
C PHE A 62 -1.14 0.82 7.88
N GLY A 63 -0.32 0.02 8.58
CA GLY A 63 -0.19 0.11 10.04
C GLY A 63 -1.31 -0.60 10.78
N LEU A 64 -1.87 -1.64 10.15
CA LEU A 64 -2.84 -2.55 10.74
C LEU A 64 -2.14 -3.59 11.65
N GLY A 65 -2.94 -4.35 12.38
CA GLY A 65 -2.46 -5.39 13.31
C GLY A 65 -1.83 -4.82 14.59
N ALA A 66 -1.51 -5.69 15.55
CA ALA A 66 -0.95 -5.29 16.84
C ALA A 66 0.45 -4.65 16.72
N SER A 67 1.23 -5.11 15.73
CA SER A 67 2.60 -4.66 15.48
C SER A 67 2.70 -3.51 14.48
N GLY A 68 1.60 -3.13 13.83
CA GLY A 68 1.59 -2.07 12.81
C GLY A 68 2.36 -2.45 11.53
N ASP A 69 2.55 -3.73 11.27
CA ASP A 69 3.26 -4.27 10.10
C ASP A 69 2.31 -4.79 9.02
N GLU A 70 1.01 -4.81 9.29
CA GLU A 70 0.00 -5.27 8.33
C GLU A 70 -0.51 -4.12 7.46
N ALA A 71 -0.89 -4.47 6.25
CA ALA A 71 -1.47 -3.59 5.25
C ALA A 71 -2.58 -4.30 4.48
N LEU A 72 -3.50 -3.53 3.91
CA LEU A 72 -4.59 -4.04 3.10
C LEU A 72 -4.72 -3.20 1.83
N LEU A 73 -4.55 -3.83 0.67
CA LEU A 73 -4.72 -3.18 -0.63
C LEU A 73 -6.11 -3.48 -1.18
N HIS A 74 -6.83 -2.46 -1.61
CA HIS A 74 -8.18 -2.53 -2.14
C HIS A 74 -8.16 -2.09 -3.61
N PRO A 75 -8.08 -3.03 -4.57
CA PRO A 75 -8.23 -2.70 -5.98
C PRO A 75 -9.65 -2.19 -6.24
N LEU A 76 -9.75 -0.97 -6.76
CA LEU A 76 -11.01 -0.29 -7.06
C LEU A 76 -11.37 -0.39 -8.54
N GLN A 77 -10.37 -0.47 -9.44
CA GLN A 77 -10.57 -0.54 -10.89
C GLN A 77 -9.53 -1.46 -11.57
N PRO A 78 -9.94 -2.65 -12.07
CA PRO A 78 -11.23 -3.28 -11.80
C PRO A 78 -11.38 -3.58 -10.30
N ALA A 79 -12.61 -3.56 -9.80
CA ALA A 79 -12.88 -3.91 -8.42
C ALA A 79 -12.52 -5.38 -8.17
N ALA A 80 -11.68 -5.64 -7.19
CA ALA A 80 -11.27 -6.98 -6.78
C ALA A 80 -11.24 -7.10 -5.25
N PRO A 81 -11.20 -8.32 -4.69
CA PRO A 81 -11.12 -8.50 -3.25
C PRO A 81 -9.89 -7.79 -2.65
N PRO A 82 -9.99 -7.31 -1.41
CA PRO A 82 -8.83 -6.76 -0.72
C PRO A 82 -7.71 -7.79 -0.57
N VAL A 83 -6.49 -7.34 -0.79
CA VAL A 83 -5.27 -8.14 -0.77
C VAL A 83 -4.51 -7.82 0.53
N PRO A 84 -4.45 -8.76 1.49
CA PRO A 84 -3.71 -8.54 2.72
C PRO A 84 -2.21 -8.62 2.42
N CYS A 85 -1.45 -7.71 3.03
CA CYS A 85 -0.02 -7.65 2.92
C CYS A 85 0.64 -7.45 4.29
N ARG A 86 1.88 -7.91 4.44
CA ARG A 86 2.67 -7.72 5.66
C ARG A 86 4.07 -7.23 5.32
N ARG A 87 4.54 -6.25 6.09
CA ARG A 87 5.89 -5.71 5.97
C ARG A 87 6.92 -6.79 6.31
N GLY A 88 7.93 -6.95 5.45
CA GLY A 88 9.03 -7.88 5.73
C GLY A 88 9.93 -8.14 4.55
#